data_AF-A0A2C9XR82-F1
#
_entry.id   AF-A0A2C9XR82-F1
#
_cell.length_a   1.000
_cell.length_b   1.000
_cell.length_c   1.000
_cell.angle_alpha   90.00
_cell.angle_beta   90.00
_cell.angle_gamma   90.00
#
_symmetry.space_group_name_H-M   'P 1'
#
loop_
_entity.id
_entity.type
_entity.pdbx_description
1 polymer ?
#
loop_
_entity_poly.entity_id
_entity_poly.type
_entity_poly.pdbx_seq_one_letter_code
_entity_poly.pdbx_strand_id
1 'polypeptide(L)'
;MNHKKIKDERIIQMNHKIQSEAFLLVLALIGISLFVKSNLLDLTLSDYMAELLIVGVALIYLMVRSVMIGHEMMDPSKHAKKLRIIGILGISLLVALSTGIRNYLLYEEAYTGIFDGYFLAVLGITFCSSILFTTLIFFLVSSVNQFGQKRLEKKINQEEE
;
A
#
# COMPACT_ATOMS: atom_id res chain seq x y z
N MET A 1 -0.63 -5.44 49.59
CA MET A 1 -1.81 -4.91 48.85
C MET A 1 -1.33 -4.40 47.49
N ASN A 2 -1.46 -5.21 46.44
CA ASN A 2 -0.90 -4.92 45.11
C ASN A 2 -1.65 -3.76 44.46
N HIS A 3 -1.03 -2.57 44.41
CA HIS A 3 -1.56 -1.43 43.67
C HIS A 3 -1.39 -1.68 42.17
N LYS A 4 -2.33 -2.40 41.54
CA LYS A 4 -2.46 -2.33 40.09
C LYS A 4 -2.79 -0.87 39.75
N LYS A 5 -1.79 -0.13 39.27
CA LYS A 5 -2.00 1.20 38.67
C LYS A 5 -2.95 1.00 37.51
N ILE A 6 -4.23 1.35 37.72
CA ILE A 6 -5.23 1.42 36.67
C ILE A 6 -4.70 2.49 35.71
N LYS A 7 -4.10 2.07 34.60
CA LYS A 7 -3.76 2.98 33.51
C LYS A 7 -5.09 3.40 32.90
N ASP A 8 -5.35 4.70 32.91
CA ASP A 8 -6.53 5.27 32.27
C ASP A 8 -6.52 4.87 30.78
N GLU A 9 -7.62 4.24 30.35
CA GLU A 9 -7.82 3.82 28.96
C GLU A 9 -7.67 4.99 28.00
N ARG A 10 -8.03 6.21 28.42
CA ARG A 10 -7.87 7.43 27.61
C ARG A 10 -6.40 7.72 27.30
N ILE A 11 -5.52 7.54 28.28
CA ILE A 11 -4.07 7.77 28.11
C ILE A 11 -3.49 6.71 27.17
N ILE A 12 -3.95 5.45 27.28
CA ILE A 12 -3.53 4.37 26.39
C ILE A 12 -3.98 4.63 24.95
N GLN A 13 -5.24 5.01 24.74
CA GLN A 13 -5.77 5.33 23.41
C GLN A 13 -5.03 6.51 22.77
N MET A 14 -4.76 7.56 23.55
CA MET A 14 -4.01 8.72 23.06
C MET A 14 -2.58 8.34 22.66
N ASN A 15 -1.92 7.48 23.44
CA ASN A 15 -0.58 6.98 23.10
C ASN A 15 -0.58 6.13 21.82
N HIS A 16 -1.57 5.25 21.63
CA HIS A 16 -1.70 4.50 20.37
C HIS A 16 -1.94 5.42 19.17
N LYS A 17 -2.73 6.49 19.35
CA LYS A 17 -2.96 7.49 18.30
C LYS A 17 -1.67 8.20 17.89
N ILE A 18 -0.90 8.69 18.86
CA ILE A 18 0.38 9.36 18.61
C ILE A 18 1.36 8.41 17.89
N GLN A 19 1.43 7.15 18.33
CA GLN A 19 2.28 6.14 17.68
C GLN A 19 1.86 5.86 16.23
N SER A 20 0.55 5.79 15.97
CA SER A 20 0.02 5.63 14.61
C SER A 20 0.35 6.83 13.71
N GLU A 21 0.17 8.05 14.21
CA GLU A 21 0.51 9.28 13.49
C GLU A 21 2.02 9.36 13.20
N ALA A 22 2.87 9.05 14.19
CA ALA A 22 4.32 9.00 13.99
C ALA A 22 4.72 7.92 12.96
N PHE A 23 4.09 6.75 13.00
CA PHE A 23 4.32 5.70 12.02
C PHE A 23 3.95 6.14 10.59
N LEU A 24 2.79 6.78 10.42
CA LEU A 24 2.36 7.34 9.14
C LEU A 24 3.31 8.41 8.62
N LEU A 25 3.80 9.29 9.50
CA LEU A 25 4.79 10.32 9.14
C LEU A 25 6.10 9.69 8.66
N VAL A 26 6.63 8.71 9.38
CA VAL A 26 7.87 8.00 8.98
C VAL A 26 7.67 7.28 7.64
N LEU A 27 6.54 6.60 7.45
CA LEU A 27 6.23 5.92 6.20
C LEU A 27 6.13 6.91 5.02
N ALA A 28 5.53 8.08 5.24
CA ALA A 28 5.46 9.14 4.24
C ALA A 28 6.86 9.68 3.88
N LEU A 29 7.72 9.92 4.88
CA LEU A 29 9.09 10.38 4.64
C LEU A 29 9.93 9.36 3.86
N ILE A 30 9.83 8.07 4.19
CA ILE A 30 10.52 7.01 3.43
C ILE A 30 9.94 6.93 2.01
N GLY A 31 8.62 7.04 1.84
CA GLY A 31 7.97 7.08 0.53
C GLY A 31 8.46 8.24 -0.34
N ILE A 32 8.56 9.44 0.24
CA ILE A 32 9.12 10.62 -0.45
C ILE A 32 10.60 10.39 -0.80
N SER A 33 11.39 9.83 0.11
CA SER A 33 12.80 9.50 -0.14
C SER A 33 12.96 8.55 -1.34
N LEU A 34 12.19 7.44 -1.34
CA LEU A 34 12.17 6.48 -2.45
C LEU A 34 11.74 7.15 -3.77
N PHE A 35 10.72 8.01 -3.72
CA PHE A 35 10.25 8.72 -4.91
C PHE A 35 11.31 9.64 -5.49
N VAL A 36 12.01 10.42 -4.64
CA VAL A 36 13.08 11.33 -5.05
C VAL A 36 14.27 10.57 -5.61
N LYS A 37 14.72 9.52 -4.92
CA LYS A 37 15.85 8.69 -5.37
C LYS A 37 15.56 8.00 -6.70
N SER A 38 14.35 7.48 -6.85
CA SER A 38 13.93 6.81 -8.08
C SER A 38 13.72 7.77 -9.24
N ASN A 39 13.04 8.92 -9.02
CA ASN A 39 12.55 9.78 -10.13
C ASN A 39 13.30 11.08 -10.35
N LEU A 40 13.95 11.65 -9.34
CA LEU A 40 14.69 12.90 -9.49
C LEU A 40 16.20 12.67 -9.63
N LEU A 41 16.73 11.64 -8.98
CA LEU A 41 18.17 11.38 -8.93
C LEU A 41 18.62 10.25 -9.88
N ASP A 42 17.68 9.57 -10.55
CA ASP A 42 17.92 8.42 -11.43
C ASP A 42 18.91 7.39 -10.84
N LEU A 43 18.82 7.17 -9.52
CA LEU A 43 19.67 6.21 -8.82
C LEU A 43 19.28 4.78 -9.17
N THR A 44 20.24 3.87 -9.09
CA THR A 44 19.99 2.46 -9.37
C THR A 44 19.26 1.81 -8.19
N LEU A 45 18.48 0.75 -8.44
CA LEU A 45 17.79 -0.03 -7.40
C LEU A 45 18.69 -0.42 -6.22
N SER A 46 19.98 -0.64 -6.46
CA SER A 46 20.97 -0.96 -5.42
C SER A 46 21.11 0.15 -4.37
N ASP A 47 20.96 1.42 -4.76
CA ASP A 47 21.24 2.59 -3.92
C ASP A 47 20.12 2.89 -2.90
N TYR A 48 18.93 2.32 -3.12
CA TYR A 48 17.77 2.45 -2.24
C TYR A 48 17.15 1.10 -1.84
N MET A 49 17.92 0.02 -2.03
CA MET A 49 17.48 -1.34 -1.68
C MET A 49 17.25 -1.51 -0.18
N ALA A 50 18.02 -0.81 0.65
CA ALA A 50 17.87 -0.84 2.11
C ALA A 50 16.50 -0.28 2.55
N GLU A 51 16.08 0.87 2.01
CA GLU A 51 14.76 1.45 2.29
C GLU A 51 13.63 0.54 1.83
N LEU A 52 13.76 -0.07 0.65
CA LEU A 52 12.79 -1.05 0.14
C LEU A 52 12.67 -2.27 1.07
N LEU A 53 13.79 -2.80 1.56
CA LEU A 53 13.79 -3.91 2.51
C LEU A 53 13.13 -3.53 3.84
N ILE A 54 13.45 -2.35 4.39
CA ILE A 54 12.86 -1.87 5.64
C ILE A 54 11.34 -1.75 5.51
N VAL A 55 10.86 -1.10 4.43
CA VAL A 55 9.43 -0.96 4.17
C VAL A 55 8.78 -2.32 3.92
N GLY A 56 9.41 -3.18 3.13
CA GLY A 56 8.91 -4.53 2.83
C GLY A 56 8.73 -5.37 4.09
N VAL A 57 9.74 -5.43 4.95
CA VAL A 57 9.69 -6.17 6.23
C VAL A 57 8.62 -5.58 7.15
N ALA A 58 8.52 -4.25 7.25
CA ALA A 58 7.51 -3.60 8.08
C ALA A 58 6.08 -3.92 7.59
N LEU A 59 5.83 -3.88 6.28
CA LEU A 59 4.53 -4.21 5.70
C LEU A 59 4.17 -5.68 5.91
N ILE A 60 5.12 -6.60 5.71
CA ILE A 60 4.90 -8.04 5.96
C ILE A 60 4.57 -8.27 7.43
N TYR A 61 5.33 -7.67 8.35
CA TYR A 61 5.07 -7.77 9.78
C TYR A 61 3.67 -7.27 10.14
N LEU A 62 3.26 -6.11 9.61
CA LEU A 62 1.92 -5.57 9.83
C LEU A 62 0.83 -6.50 9.28
N MET A 63 0.99 -7.04 8.07
CA MET A 63 0.03 -7.99 7.51
C MET A 63 -0.11 -9.24 8.40
N VAL A 64 1.01 -9.86 8.77
CA VAL A 64 1.01 -11.06 9.62
C VAL A 64 0.39 -10.75 10.98
N ARG A 65 0.77 -9.63 11.60
CA ARG A 65 0.26 -9.23 12.92
C ARG A 65 -1.25 -8.95 12.88
N SER A 66 -1.73 -8.28 11.84
CA SER A 66 -3.16 -7.98 11.68
C SER A 66 -3.99 -9.26 11.50
N VAL A 67 -3.50 -10.22 10.70
CA VAL A 67 -4.10 -11.57 10.61
C VAL A 67 -4.11 -12.27 11.96
N MET A 68 -3.02 -12.13 12.72
CA MET A 68 -2.92 -12.78 14.02
C MET A 68 -3.93 -12.25 15.03
N ILE A 69 -4.22 -10.95 14.99
CA ILE A 69 -5.18 -10.30 15.87
C ILE A 69 -6.62 -10.49 15.34
N GLY A 70 -6.79 -10.78 14.04
CA GLY A 70 -8.11 -10.78 13.39
C GLY A 70 -8.64 -9.35 13.16
N HIS A 71 -7.74 -8.36 13.14
CA HIS A 71 -8.10 -6.98 12.91
C HIS A 71 -8.61 -6.79 11.47
N GLU A 72 -9.76 -6.14 11.32
CA GLU A 72 -10.33 -5.83 10.01
C GLU A 72 -9.51 -4.75 9.30
N MET A 73 -8.64 -5.17 8.40
CA MET A 73 -7.75 -4.26 7.64
C MET A 73 -8.49 -3.52 6.51
N MET A 74 -9.59 -4.09 6.02
CA MET A 74 -10.33 -3.57 4.89
C MET A 74 -11.79 -3.40 5.29
N ASP A 75 -12.23 -2.16 5.39
CA ASP A 75 -13.64 -1.83 5.60
C ASP A 75 -14.50 -2.45 4.47
N PRO A 76 -15.51 -3.28 4.80
CA PRO A 76 -16.40 -3.91 3.84
C PRO A 76 -17.49 -2.96 3.31
N SER A 77 -17.59 -1.75 3.86
CA SER A 77 -18.61 -0.75 3.49
C SER A 77 -18.61 -0.44 1.99
N LYS A 78 -19.79 -0.14 1.46
CA LYS A 78 -19.95 0.25 0.04
C LYS A 78 -19.12 1.50 -0.29
N HIS A 79 -19.00 2.42 0.67
CA HIS A 79 -18.22 3.64 0.49
C HIS A 79 -16.71 3.34 0.41
N ALA A 80 -16.18 2.52 1.31
CA ALA A 80 -14.78 2.10 1.27
C ALA A 80 -14.45 1.30 0.00
N LYS A 81 -15.36 0.44 -0.47
CA LYS A 81 -15.21 -0.25 -1.77
C LYS A 81 -15.11 0.72 -2.94
N LYS A 82 -15.95 1.76 -2.98
CA LYS A 82 -15.90 2.79 -4.02
C LYS A 82 -14.58 3.56 -3.97
N LEU A 83 -14.14 3.99 -2.78
CA LEU A 83 -12.86 4.67 -2.60
C LEU A 83 -11.67 3.80 -3.03
N ARG A 84 -11.73 2.48 -2.77
CA ARG A 84 -10.70 1.53 -3.21
C ARG A 84 -10.60 1.45 -4.74
N ILE A 85 -11.74 1.39 -5.44
CA ILE A 85 -11.76 1.38 -6.91
C ILE A 85 -11.17 2.68 -7.47
N ILE A 86 -11.57 3.83 -6.90
CA ILE A 86 -11.00 5.13 -7.27
C ILE A 86 -9.49 5.16 -7.01
N GLY A 87 -9.04 4.62 -5.88
CA GLY A 87 -7.63 4.51 -5.54
C GLY A 87 -6.85 3.62 -6.52
N ILE A 88 -7.40 2.46 -6.90
CA ILE A 88 -6.80 1.56 -7.91
C ILE A 88 -6.64 2.29 -9.24
N LEU A 89 -7.69 2.96 -9.72
CA LEU A 89 -7.63 3.72 -10.97
C LEU A 89 -6.64 4.88 -10.89
N GLY A 90 -6.62 5.62 -9.77
CA GLY A 90 -5.71 6.73 -9.55
C GLY A 90 -4.24 6.29 -9.53
N ILE A 91 -3.91 5.24 -8.77
CA ILE A 91 -2.55 4.68 -8.73
C ILE A 91 -2.13 4.16 -10.10
N SER A 92 -3.03 3.43 -10.78
CA SER A 92 -2.76 2.88 -12.11
C SER A 92 -2.49 3.96 -13.14
N LEU A 93 -3.22 5.08 -13.07
CA LEU A 93 -3.05 6.23 -13.93
C LEU A 93 -1.71 6.94 -13.65
N LEU A 94 -1.37 7.15 -12.38
CA LEU A 94 -0.09 7.75 -11.99
C LEU A 94 1.10 6.92 -12.48
N VAL A 95 1.03 5.59 -12.34
CA VAL A 95 2.07 4.68 -12.83
C VAL A 95 2.17 4.75 -14.35
N ALA A 96 1.04 4.74 -15.06
CA ALA A 96 1.03 4.81 -16.52
C ALA A 96 1.60 6.14 -17.04
N LEU A 97 1.25 7.27 -16.42
CA LEU A 97 1.78 8.58 -16.79
C LEU A 97 3.28 8.70 -16.49
N SER A 98 3.72 8.29 -15.31
CA SER A 98 5.15 8.35 -14.93
C SER A 98 6.01 7.47 -15.85
N THR A 99 5.54 6.25 -16.12
CA THR A 99 6.23 5.32 -17.03
C THR A 99 6.17 5.81 -18.47
N GLY A 100 5.03 6.36 -18.91
CA GLY A 100 4.85 6.93 -20.23
C GLY A 100 5.79 8.11 -20.49
N ILE A 101 5.92 9.04 -19.54
CA ILE A 101 6.85 10.17 -19.63
C ILE A 101 8.29 9.67 -19.77
N ARG A 102 8.72 8.73 -18.91
CA ARG A 102 10.06 8.14 -19.01
C ARG A 102 10.29 7.44 -20.35
N ASN A 103 9.30 6.69 -20.81
CA ASN A 103 9.39 5.97 -22.07
C ASN A 103 9.48 6.93 -23.27
N TYR A 104 8.72 8.03 -23.26
CA TYR A 104 8.80 9.08 -24.28
C TYR A 104 10.18 9.73 -24.32
N LEU A 105 10.75 10.05 -23.15
CA LEU A 105 12.08 10.66 -23.07
C LEU A 105 13.21 9.72 -23.50
N LEU A 106 13.07 8.41 -23.22
CA LEU A 106 14.09 7.43 -23.55
C LEU A 106 14.07 7.00 -25.03
N TYR A 107 12.89 7.03 -25.65
CA TYR A 107 12.66 6.59 -27.03
C TYR A 107 12.08 7.70 -27.89
N GLU A 108 12.52 8.95 -27.70
CA GLU A 108 11.99 10.12 -28.42
C GLU A 108 12.04 9.93 -29.94
N GLU A 109 13.13 9.35 -30.45
CA GLU A 109 13.31 9.07 -31.88
C GLU A 109 12.32 8.04 -32.46
N ALA A 110 11.68 7.24 -31.61
CA ALA A 110 10.69 6.24 -32.01
C ALA A 110 9.28 6.83 -32.14
N TYR A 111 9.08 8.10 -31.74
CA TYR A 111 7.77 8.74 -31.70
C TYR A 111 7.70 9.96 -32.62
N THR A 112 6.61 10.06 -33.38
CA THR A 112 6.32 11.22 -34.24
C THR A 112 5.68 12.39 -33.48
N GLY A 113 5.32 12.18 -32.20
CA GLY A 113 4.79 13.18 -31.29
C GLY A 113 3.93 12.59 -30.17
N ILE A 114 3.32 13.45 -29.36
CA ILE A 114 2.49 13.05 -28.20
C ILE A 114 1.17 12.36 -28.57
N PHE A 115 0.73 12.48 -29.82
CA PHE A 115 -0.46 11.80 -30.36
C PHE A 115 -0.08 10.61 -31.27
N ASP A 116 1.17 10.17 -31.22
CA ASP A 116 1.61 8.98 -31.93
C ASP A 116 0.85 7.74 -31.40
N GLY A 117 0.34 6.93 -32.32
CA GLY A 117 -0.40 5.70 -31.99
C GLY A 117 0.42 4.71 -31.18
N TYR A 118 1.75 4.61 -31.41
CA TYR A 118 2.64 3.75 -30.63
C TYR A 118 2.78 4.25 -29.19
N PHE A 119 2.95 5.57 -29.01
CA PHE A 119 3.03 6.17 -27.68
C PHE A 119 1.73 5.95 -26.89
N LEU A 120 0.57 6.21 -27.52
CA LEU A 120 -0.74 5.98 -26.90
C LEU A 120 -0.98 4.49 -26.59
N ALA A 121 -0.51 3.58 -27.44
CA ALA A 121 -0.59 2.14 -27.19
C ALA A 121 0.25 1.72 -25.99
N VAL A 122 1.50 2.20 -25.87
CA VAL A 122 2.37 1.93 -24.71
C VAL A 122 1.72 2.44 -23.42
N LEU A 123 1.16 3.66 -23.45
CA LEU A 123 0.48 4.25 -22.30
C LEU A 123 -0.76 3.44 -21.90
N GLY A 124 -1.58 3.05 -22.88
CA GLY A 124 -2.78 2.23 -22.67
C GLY A 124 -2.46 0.83 -22.13
N ILE A 125 -1.46 0.15 -22.70
CA ILE A 125 -1.02 -1.18 -22.24
C ILE A 125 -0.47 -1.09 -20.81
N THR A 126 0.35 -0.08 -20.52
CA THR A 126 0.92 0.13 -19.19
C THR A 126 -0.18 0.38 -18.16
N PHE A 127 -1.19 1.17 -18.51
CA PHE A 127 -2.36 1.43 -17.66
C PHE A 127 -3.17 0.15 -17.39
N CYS A 128 -3.49 -0.63 -18.42
CA CYS A 128 -4.20 -1.90 -18.24
C CYS A 128 -3.40 -2.88 -17.39
N SER A 129 -2.09 -2.99 -17.64
CA SER A 129 -1.19 -3.83 -16.84
C SER A 129 -1.13 -3.38 -15.38
N SER A 130 -1.08 -2.07 -15.13
CA SER A 130 -1.03 -1.55 -13.75
C SER A 130 -2.35 -1.76 -13.00
N ILE A 131 -3.51 -1.68 -13.67
CA ILE A 131 -4.81 -2.05 -13.08
C ILE A 131 -4.81 -3.52 -12.67
N LEU A 132 -4.38 -4.42 -13.56
CA LEU A 132 -4.35 -5.85 -13.28
C LEU A 132 -3.45 -6.16 -12.08
N PHE A 133 -2.24 -5.57 -12.07
CA PHE A 133 -1.28 -5.76 -11.00
C PHE A 133 -1.76 -5.20 -9.66
N THR A 134 -2.29 -3.98 -9.64
CA THR A 134 -2.82 -3.37 -8.41
C THR A 134 -4.03 -4.13 -7.89
N THR A 135 -4.94 -4.58 -8.76
CA THR A 135 -6.09 -5.41 -8.38
C THR A 135 -5.64 -6.74 -7.76
N LEU A 136 -4.60 -7.38 -8.32
CA LEU A 136 -4.01 -8.59 -7.77
C LEU A 136 -3.46 -8.35 -6.36
N ILE A 137 -2.75 -7.25 -6.11
CA ILE A 137 -2.26 -6.88 -4.78
C ILE A 137 -3.44 -6.73 -3.80
N PHE A 138 -4.48 -5.97 -4.16
CA PHE A 138 -5.65 -5.81 -3.30
C PHE A 138 -6.38 -7.12 -3.03
N PHE A 139 -6.44 -8.02 -4.00
CA PHE A 139 -7.01 -9.35 -3.84
C PHE A 139 -6.22 -10.21 -2.83
N LEU A 140 -4.88 -10.18 -2.90
CA LEU A 140 -4.02 -10.87 -1.93
C LEU A 140 -4.24 -10.33 -0.52
N VAL A 141 -4.25 -9.01 -0.35
CA VAL A 141 -4.51 -8.38 0.96
C VAL A 141 -5.90 -8.75 1.49
N SER A 142 -6.93 -8.74 0.63
CA SER A 142 -8.30 -9.12 1.03
C SER A 142 -8.38 -10.58 1.46
N SER A 143 -7.67 -11.47 0.78
CA SER A 143 -7.64 -12.90 1.08
C SER A 143 -7.00 -13.16 2.45
N VAL A 144 -5.88 -12.48 2.71
CA VAL A 144 -5.17 -12.50 3.99
C VAL A 144 -6.07 -11.96 5.12
N ASN A 145 -6.76 -10.83 4.89
CA ASN A 145 -7.72 -10.27 5.85
C ASN A 145 -8.87 -11.24 6.19
N GLN A 146 -9.48 -11.84 5.17
CA GLN A 146 -10.58 -12.80 5.36
C GLN A 146 -10.12 -14.04 6.13
N PHE A 147 -8.89 -14.50 5.91
CA PHE A 147 -8.30 -15.61 6.67
C PHE A 147 -8.15 -15.26 8.16
N GLY A 148 -7.65 -14.06 8.47
CA GLY A 148 -7.53 -13.56 9.85
C GLY A 148 -8.88 -13.50 10.56
N GLN A 149 -9.89 -12.93 9.90
CA GLN A 149 -11.25 -12.80 10.46
C GLN A 149 -11.90 -14.17 10.71
N LYS A 150 -11.87 -15.09 9.74
CA LYS A 150 -12.41 -16.45 9.91
C LYS A 150 -11.76 -17.21 11.07
N ARG A 151 -10.47 -16.96 11.31
CA ARG A 151 -9.75 -17.58 12.42
C ARG A 151 -10.18 -17.01 13.77
N LEU A 152 -10.44 -15.71 13.85
CA LEU A 152 -10.94 -15.07 15.06
C LEU A 152 -12.36 -15.53 15.38
N GLU A 153 -13.25 -15.55 14.38
CA GLU A 153 -14.63 -16.04 14.51
C GLU A 153 -14.68 -17.48 15.04
N LYS A 154 -13.84 -18.37 14.50
CA LYS A 154 -13.72 -19.76 15.00
C LYS A 154 -13.29 -19.84 16.46
N LYS A 155 -12.40 -18.95 16.92
CA LYS A 155 -11.95 -18.93 18.32
C LYS A 155 -13.06 -18.46 19.26
N ILE A 156 -13.79 -17.42 18.87
CA ILE A 156 -14.90 -16.89 19.66
C ILE A 156 -15.98 -17.97 19.82
N ASN A 157 -16.39 -18.62 18.74
CA ASN A 157 -17.42 -19.68 18.80
C ASN A 157 -16.99 -20.87 19.68
N GLN A 158 -15.70 -21.20 19.73
CA GLN A 158 -15.17 -22.26 20.62
C GLN A 158 -15.13 -21.85 22.09
N GLU A 159 -15.06 -20.55 22.40
CA GLU A 159 -15.10 -20.04 23.77
C GLU A 159 -16.55 -19.87 24.28
N GLU A 160 -17.52 -19.78 23.38
CA GLU A 160 -18.95 -19.66 23.69
C GLU A 160 -19.68 -21.02 23.85
N GLU A 161 -19.10 -22.13 23.35
CA GLU A 161 -19.56 -23.52 23.56
C GLU A 161 -18.99 -24.16 24.84
#